data_AF-A0A8S8YXY8-F1
#
_entry.id   AF-A0A8S8YXY8-F1
#
_cell.length_a   1.000
_cell.length_b   1.000
_cell.length_c   1.000
_cell.angle_alpha   90.00
_cell.angle_beta   90.00
_cell.angle_gamma   90.00
#
_symmetry.space_group_name_H-M   'P 1'
#
loop_
_entity.id
_entity.type
_entity.pdbx_description
1 polymer ?
#
loop_
_entity_poly.entity_id
_entity_poly.type
_entity_poly.pdbx_seq_one_letter_code
_entity_poly.pdbx_strand_id
1 'polypeptide(L)'
;MILEGKWNGPIVDQHMHLDRLGRFLTAAEEFSRAGGTGIMLVHKPGFSSSLPADIAGYRTAYAETLSMAEEVRKSVGLDVGVVLGPHPVVWEHQIEQIGLEASTELHLEAVDLALEHIESGDAVCLGEVGRPHYPVNGDTWAAANDLLLEIMKMSSSAKCSIQLHVENNGEATCRELAELCDKAGLPRDRAIRHYAPADVSPEFTHGLAATVSVGKGSIEGLVSTVTLTIISLGDGD
;
A
#
# COMPACT_ATOMS: atom_id res chain seq x y z
N MET A 1 13.35 15.84 -13.03
CA MET A 1 14.51 16.41 -13.75
C MET A 1 15.18 17.42 -12.82
N ILE A 2 16.49 17.66 -12.93
CA ILE A 2 17.21 18.65 -12.10
C ILE A 2 17.52 19.86 -12.99
N LEU A 3 17.01 21.03 -12.62
CA LEU A 3 17.25 22.29 -13.30
C LEU A 3 17.91 23.26 -12.31
N GLU A 4 19.08 23.79 -12.65
CA GLU A 4 19.85 24.71 -11.79
C GLU A 4 20.10 24.16 -10.38
N GLY A 5 20.34 22.85 -10.26
CA GLY A 5 20.57 22.18 -8.99
C GLY A 5 19.31 21.97 -8.14
N LYS A 6 18.12 22.27 -8.67
CA LYS A 6 16.83 22.04 -8.01
C LYS A 6 16.05 20.94 -8.73
N TRP A 7 15.43 20.05 -7.96
CA TRP A 7 14.45 19.12 -8.49
C TRP A 7 13.19 19.89 -8.91
N ASN A 8 12.77 19.73 -10.17
CA ASN A 8 11.55 20.32 -10.72
C ASN A 8 10.53 19.27 -11.18
N GLY A 9 10.79 17.99 -10.85
CA GLY A 9 9.86 16.90 -11.15
C GLY A 9 8.82 16.72 -10.04
N PRO A 10 7.96 15.70 -10.16
CA PRO A 10 6.98 15.39 -9.13
C PRO A 10 7.66 14.99 -7.82
N ILE A 11 7.03 15.35 -6.70
CA ILE A 11 7.38 14.91 -5.35
C ILE A 11 6.12 14.25 -4.80
N VAL A 12 6.12 12.92 -4.76
CA VAL A 12 4.95 12.13 -4.40
C VAL A 12 5.20 11.40 -3.09
N ASP A 13 4.29 11.56 -2.13
CA ASP A 13 4.23 10.66 -0.98
C ASP A 13 3.48 9.39 -1.39
N GLN A 14 4.17 8.26 -1.41
CA GLN A 14 3.62 6.97 -1.86
C GLN A 14 2.71 6.29 -0.82
N HIS A 15 2.58 6.84 0.38
CA HIS A 15 1.70 6.31 1.40
C HIS A 15 1.32 7.36 2.43
N MET A 16 0.18 8.02 2.22
CA MET A 16 -0.35 8.99 3.17
C MET A 16 -1.70 8.52 3.70
N HIS A 17 -1.82 8.45 5.02
CA HIS A 17 -3.12 8.39 5.68
C HIS A 17 -3.56 9.80 6.06
N LEU A 18 -4.77 10.17 5.63
CA LEU A 18 -5.46 11.36 6.10
C LEU A 18 -6.63 10.98 7.00
N ASP A 19 -6.93 11.85 7.96
CA ASP A 19 -7.96 11.63 8.96
C ASP A 19 -8.65 12.95 9.29
N ARG A 20 -9.98 12.97 9.15
CA ARG A 20 -10.83 14.13 9.45
C ARG A 20 -10.82 14.53 10.92
N LEU A 21 -10.62 13.57 11.82
CA LEU A 21 -10.45 13.84 13.25
C LEU A 21 -9.04 14.35 13.58
N GLY A 22 -8.11 14.22 12.63
CA GLY A 22 -6.76 14.75 12.71
C GLY A 22 -6.62 16.09 11.98
N ARG A 23 -5.50 16.25 11.27
CA ARG A 23 -5.15 17.51 10.58
C ARG A 23 -5.69 17.60 9.16
N PHE A 24 -6.14 16.47 8.59
CA PHE A 24 -6.72 16.35 7.25
C PHE A 24 -6.13 17.32 6.20
N LEU A 25 -6.92 18.29 5.72
CA LEU A 25 -6.53 19.27 4.71
C LEU A 25 -5.29 20.07 5.12
N THR A 26 -5.15 20.44 6.39
CA THR A 26 -3.96 21.17 6.86
C THR A 26 -2.68 20.36 6.66
N ALA A 27 -2.73 19.02 6.82
CA ALA A 27 -1.57 18.17 6.54
C ALA A 27 -1.23 18.13 5.04
N ALA A 28 -2.24 18.01 4.17
CA ALA A 28 -2.06 18.03 2.72
C ALA A 28 -1.52 19.40 2.24
N GLU A 29 -2.03 20.51 2.78
CA GLU A 29 -1.54 21.85 2.49
C GLU A 29 -0.09 22.07 2.94
N GLU A 30 0.30 21.53 4.10
CA GLU A 30 1.69 21.59 4.57
C GLU A 30 2.64 20.82 3.66
N PHE A 31 2.23 19.63 3.22
CA PHE A 31 2.99 18.85 2.25
C PHE A 31 3.14 19.59 0.92
N SER A 32 2.05 20.17 0.39
CA SER A 32 2.08 21.01 -0.80
C SER A 32 3.00 22.24 -0.65
N ARG A 33 2.92 22.96 0.47
CA ARG A 33 3.82 24.09 0.78
C ARG A 33 5.29 23.69 0.87
N ALA A 34 5.58 22.45 1.25
CA ALA A 34 6.94 21.89 1.28
C ALA A 34 7.45 21.46 -0.10
N GLY A 35 6.64 21.58 -1.16
CA GLY A 35 6.99 21.23 -2.55
C GLY A 35 6.38 19.92 -3.03
N GLY A 36 5.56 19.24 -2.21
CA GLY A 36 4.82 18.06 -2.60
C GLY A 36 3.87 18.35 -3.76
N THR A 37 3.79 17.43 -4.73
CA THR A 37 2.94 17.57 -5.92
C THR A 37 1.83 16.53 -5.99
N GLY A 38 2.01 15.40 -5.31
CA GLY A 38 0.96 14.40 -5.23
C GLY A 38 1.10 13.44 -4.06
N ILE A 39 0.03 12.69 -3.78
CA ILE A 39 -0.03 11.71 -2.70
C ILE A 39 -0.74 10.44 -3.18
N MET A 40 -0.35 9.29 -2.61
CA MET A 40 -1.17 8.09 -2.60
C MET A 40 -1.95 8.07 -1.27
N LEU A 41 -3.22 8.42 -1.33
CA LEU A 41 -4.12 8.39 -0.17
C LEU A 41 -4.52 6.93 0.09
N VAL A 42 -3.97 6.35 1.14
CA VAL A 42 -4.23 4.97 1.54
C VAL A 42 -5.36 4.93 2.54
N HIS A 43 -6.33 4.04 2.30
CA HIS A 43 -7.44 3.83 3.22
C HIS A 43 -6.92 3.58 4.65
N LYS A 44 -7.37 4.42 5.59
CA LYS A 44 -7.06 4.30 7.01
C LYS A 44 -8.27 3.69 7.73
N PRO A 45 -8.14 2.53 8.38
CA PRO A 45 -9.24 1.98 9.16
C PRO A 45 -9.62 2.88 10.34
N GLY A 46 -10.92 2.97 10.61
CA GLY A 46 -11.51 3.77 11.70
C GLY A 46 -11.32 3.18 13.10
N PHE A 47 -10.09 2.80 13.49
CA PHE A 47 -9.82 2.19 14.81
C PHE A 47 -10.22 3.08 15.99
N SER A 48 -10.25 4.41 15.81
CA SER A 48 -10.68 5.37 16.83
C SER A 48 -12.19 5.59 16.91
N SER A 49 -12.96 5.02 15.99
CA SER A 49 -14.42 5.12 15.95
C SER A 49 -15.04 3.71 15.96
N SER A 50 -15.29 3.15 14.78
CA SER A 50 -15.86 1.82 14.60
C SER A 50 -15.30 1.20 13.34
N LEU A 51 -14.86 -0.05 13.44
CA LEU A 51 -14.51 -0.86 12.28
C LEU A 51 -15.78 -1.28 11.55
N PRO A 52 -15.75 -1.42 10.20
CA PRO A 52 -16.86 -2.00 9.45
C PRO A 52 -17.24 -3.38 10.00
N ALA A 53 -18.54 -3.63 10.19
CA ALA A 53 -19.05 -4.93 10.63
C ALA A 53 -19.59 -5.79 9.47
N ASP A 54 -19.80 -5.17 8.32
CA ASP A 54 -20.33 -5.78 7.10
C ASP A 54 -19.83 -5.01 5.85
N ILE A 55 -20.21 -5.51 4.67
CA ILE A 55 -19.80 -4.90 3.40
C ILE A 55 -20.39 -3.50 3.19
N ALA A 56 -21.55 -3.18 3.79
CA ALA A 56 -22.13 -1.84 3.72
C ALA A 56 -21.30 -0.82 4.52
N GLY A 57 -20.73 -1.25 5.65
CA GLY A 57 -19.74 -0.50 6.41
C GLY A 57 -18.49 -0.22 5.59
N TYR A 58 -17.95 -1.21 4.87
CA TYR A 58 -16.79 -1.00 4.00
C TYR A 58 -17.09 -0.05 2.85
N ARG A 59 -18.28 -0.15 2.23
CA ARG A 59 -18.72 0.80 1.19
C ARG A 59 -18.74 2.23 1.70
N THR A 60 -19.22 2.43 2.93
CA THR A 60 -19.21 3.75 3.58
C THR A 60 -17.78 4.22 3.85
N ALA A 61 -16.91 3.34 4.36
CA ALA A 61 -15.53 3.67 4.70
C ALA A 61 -14.66 4.01 3.47
N TYR A 62 -14.84 3.29 2.35
CA TYR A 62 -14.17 3.58 1.09
C TYR A 62 -14.72 4.85 0.43
N ALA A 63 -16.04 5.05 0.44
CA ALA A 63 -16.64 6.30 -0.05
C ALA A 63 -16.10 7.54 0.71
N GLU A 64 -15.86 7.40 2.00
CA GLU A 64 -15.24 8.45 2.81
C GLU A 64 -13.80 8.75 2.36
N THR A 65 -13.02 7.71 2.06
CA THR A 65 -11.64 7.86 1.54
C THR A 65 -11.62 8.54 0.18
N LEU A 66 -12.55 8.17 -0.71
CA LEU A 66 -12.72 8.80 -2.03
C LEU A 66 -13.15 10.27 -1.90
N SER A 67 -14.05 10.58 -0.97
CA SER A 67 -14.47 11.95 -0.66
C SER A 67 -13.30 12.81 -0.19
N MET A 68 -12.47 12.28 0.71
CA MET A 68 -11.24 12.94 1.16
C MET A 68 -10.27 13.22 0.00
N ALA A 69 -10.09 12.27 -0.92
CA ALA A 69 -9.25 12.46 -2.11
C ALA A 69 -9.76 13.63 -2.96
N GLU A 70 -11.06 13.68 -3.23
CA GLU A 70 -11.69 14.76 -3.99
C GLU A 70 -11.53 16.14 -3.34
N GLU A 71 -11.65 16.21 -2.02
CA GLU A 71 -11.45 17.46 -1.28
C GLU A 71 -10.00 17.94 -1.36
N VAL A 72 -9.02 17.05 -1.25
CA VAL A 72 -7.60 17.39 -1.39
C VAL A 72 -7.29 17.88 -2.81
N ARG A 73 -7.77 17.18 -3.84
CA ARG A 73 -7.63 17.60 -5.25
C ARG A 73 -8.16 19.01 -5.47
N LYS A 74 -9.38 19.29 -4.97
CA LYS A 74 -10.06 20.59 -5.19
C LYS A 74 -9.48 21.73 -4.37
N SER A 75 -9.13 21.48 -3.11
CA SER A 75 -8.78 22.53 -2.16
C SER A 75 -7.28 22.83 -2.15
N VAL A 76 -6.45 21.80 -2.35
CA VAL A 76 -4.98 21.90 -2.24
C VAL A 76 -4.32 21.86 -3.61
N GLY A 77 -4.94 21.22 -4.60
CA GLY A 77 -4.39 21.08 -5.95
C GLY A 77 -3.29 20.02 -6.08
N LEU A 78 -3.23 19.06 -5.15
CA LEU A 78 -2.35 17.90 -5.26
C LEU A 78 -2.95 16.86 -6.21
N ASP A 79 -2.08 16.16 -6.95
CA ASP A 79 -2.47 14.91 -7.60
C ASP A 79 -2.70 13.85 -6.51
N VAL A 80 -3.83 13.13 -6.58
CA VAL A 80 -4.15 12.11 -5.56
C VAL A 80 -4.42 10.79 -6.26
N GLY A 81 -3.60 9.77 -5.99
CA GLY A 81 -3.95 8.37 -6.23
C GLY A 81 -4.65 7.82 -5.00
N VAL A 82 -5.66 6.96 -5.16
CA VAL A 82 -6.36 6.33 -4.04
C VAL A 82 -6.00 4.85 -3.96
N VAL A 83 -5.66 4.38 -2.77
CA VAL A 83 -5.37 2.98 -2.47
C VAL A 83 -6.47 2.49 -1.51
N LEU A 84 -7.24 1.49 -1.96
CA LEU A 84 -8.36 0.93 -1.20
C LEU A 84 -8.10 -0.55 -0.92
N GLY A 85 -8.44 -0.99 0.29
CA GLY A 85 -8.22 -2.34 0.74
C GLY A 85 -8.43 -2.45 2.26
N PRO A 86 -8.87 -3.62 2.75
CA PRO A 86 -9.04 -3.84 4.17
C PRO A 86 -7.69 -4.15 4.83
N HIS A 87 -7.36 -3.40 5.88
CA HIS A 87 -6.09 -3.58 6.60
C HIS A 87 -6.05 -4.93 7.34
N PRO A 88 -4.93 -5.68 7.36
CA PRO A 88 -4.87 -7.02 7.96
C PRO A 88 -5.17 -7.05 9.46
N VAL A 89 -4.89 -5.95 10.17
CA VAL A 89 -5.25 -5.78 11.59
C VAL A 89 -6.76 -5.76 11.80
N VAL A 90 -7.54 -5.25 10.85
CA VAL A 90 -9.02 -5.25 10.94
C VAL A 90 -9.55 -6.68 10.89
N TRP A 91 -9.02 -7.50 9.98
CA TRP A 91 -9.32 -8.94 9.93
C TRP A 91 -9.00 -9.59 11.26
N GLU A 92 -7.77 -9.43 11.76
CA GLU A 92 -7.36 -10.08 13.01
C GLU A 92 -8.22 -9.68 14.21
N HIS A 93 -8.58 -8.39 14.36
CA HIS A 93 -9.48 -7.92 15.42
C HIS A 93 -10.91 -8.46 15.28
N GLN A 94 -11.38 -8.67 14.06
CA GLN A 94 -12.73 -9.21 13.81
C GLN A 94 -12.83 -10.69 14.15
N ILE A 95 -11.73 -11.45 14.11
CA ILE A 95 -11.71 -12.88 14.50
C ILE A 95 -12.30 -13.08 15.90
N GLU A 96 -11.99 -12.20 16.86
CA GLU A 96 -12.51 -12.29 18.23
C GLU A 96 -14.03 -12.11 18.32
N GLN A 97 -14.62 -11.36 17.39
CA GLN A 97 -16.03 -10.96 17.44
C GLN A 97 -16.92 -11.88 16.61
N ILE A 98 -16.47 -12.26 15.42
CA ILE A 98 -17.28 -12.99 14.43
C ILE A 98 -16.66 -14.33 14.02
N GLY A 99 -15.47 -14.66 14.52
CA GLY A 99 -14.76 -15.89 14.19
C GLY A 99 -13.91 -15.79 12.92
N LEU A 100 -12.96 -16.72 12.78
CA LEU A 100 -11.98 -16.73 11.70
C LEU A 100 -12.61 -16.81 10.31
N GLU A 101 -13.59 -17.69 10.14
CA GLU A 101 -14.25 -17.93 8.85
C GLU A 101 -15.01 -16.68 8.37
N ALA A 102 -15.92 -16.14 9.19
CA ALA A 102 -16.69 -14.96 8.84
C ALA A 102 -15.83 -13.70 8.69
N SER A 103 -14.76 -13.56 9.49
CA SER A 103 -13.80 -12.47 9.33
C SER A 103 -13.04 -12.56 8.00
N THR A 104 -12.65 -13.78 7.60
CA THR A 104 -11.97 -14.03 6.32
C THR A 104 -12.90 -13.74 5.14
N GLU A 105 -14.15 -14.20 5.18
CA GLU A 105 -15.15 -13.94 4.15
C GLU A 105 -15.39 -12.42 3.99
N LEU A 106 -15.65 -11.72 5.09
CA LEU A 106 -15.87 -10.27 5.06
C LEU A 106 -14.65 -9.51 4.53
N HIS A 107 -13.43 -9.95 4.86
CA HIS A 107 -12.21 -9.33 4.35
C HIS A 107 -12.06 -9.52 2.84
N LEU A 108 -12.36 -10.72 2.32
CA LEU A 108 -12.35 -10.98 0.88
C LEU A 108 -13.44 -10.20 0.13
N GLU A 109 -14.64 -10.06 0.69
CA GLU A 109 -15.69 -9.19 0.14
C GLU A 109 -15.23 -7.72 0.07
N ALA A 110 -14.53 -7.24 1.10
CA ALA A 110 -13.99 -5.89 1.13
C ALA A 110 -12.81 -5.68 0.15
N VAL A 111 -12.06 -6.74 -0.18
CA VAL A 111 -11.07 -6.74 -1.27
C VAL A 111 -11.76 -6.68 -2.62
N ASP A 112 -12.80 -7.48 -2.83
CA ASP A 112 -13.60 -7.46 -4.08
C ASP A 112 -14.18 -6.07 -4.35
N LEU A 113 -14.79 -5.45 -3.34
CA LEU A 113 -15.28 -4.07 -3.40
C LEU A 113 -14.18 -3.05 -3.73
N ALA A 114 -12.96 -3.23 -3.20
CA ALA A 114 -11.84 -2.35 -3.56
C ALA A 114 -11.43 -2.53 -5.02
N LEU A 115 -11.43 -3.77 -5.53
CA LEU A 115 -11.15 -4.07 -6.93
C LEU A 115 -12.23 -3.51 -7.87
N GLU A 116 -13.51 -3.52 -7.48
CA GLU A 116 -14.59 -2.84 -8.23
C GLU A 116 -14.30 -1.33 -8.42
N HIS A 117 -13.86 -0.65 -7.35
CA HIS A 117 -13.46 0.76 -7.42
C HIS A 117 -12.19 0.99 -8.25
N ILE A 118 -11.31 0.00 -8.34
CA ILE A 118 -10.12 0.10 -9.19
C ILE A 118 -10.50 -0.10 -10.66
N GLU A 119 -11.40 -1.03 -10.95
CA GLU A 119 -11.92 -1.25 -12.30
C GLU A 119 -12.70 -0.04 -12.81
N SER A 120 -13.48 0.64 -11.95
CA SER A 120 -14.19 1.88 -12.29
C SER A 120 -13.28 3.10 -12.46
N GLY A 121 -12.02 3.01 -12.01
CA GLY A 121 -11.04 4.11 -12.04
C GLY A 121 -11.13 5.07 -10.85
N ASP A 122 -11.92 4.76 -9.82
CA ASP A 122 -12.01 5.55 -8.59
C ASP A 122 -10.76 5.40 -7.70
N ALA A 123 -10.12 4.22 -7.77
CA ALA A 123 -8.87 3.88 -7.09
C ALA A 123 -7.84 3.30 -8.06
N VAL A 124 -6.57 3.24 -7.66
CA VAL A 124 -5.46 2.86 -8.56
C VAL A 124 -4.61 1.69 -8.05
N CYS A 125 -4.82 1.26 -6.81
CA CYS A 125 -4.03 0.20 -6.18
C CYS A 125 -4.86 -0.48 -5.07
N LEU A 126 -4.68 -1.80 -4.93
CA LEU A 126 -5.26 -2.57 -3.83
C LEU A 126 -4.38 -2.43 -2.59
N GLY A 127 -4.91 -1.90 -1.50
CA GLY A 127 -4.17 -1.78 -0.24
C GLY A 127 -4.76 -0.78 0.78
N GLU A 128 -4.26 -0.73 1.99
CA GLU A 128 -3.18 -1.60 2.49
C GLU A 128 -3.76 -2.96 2.89
N VAL A 129 -3.18 -4.04 2.37
CA VAL A 129 -3.54 -5.44 2.68
C VAL A 129 -2.27 -6.17 3.10
N GLY A 130 -2.36 -7.36 3.71
CA GLY A 130 -1.14 -8.07 4.10
C GLY A 130 -1.34 -9.08 5.21
N ARG A 131 -0.41 -9.13 6.15
CA ARG A 131 -0.45 -10.04 7.32
C ARG A 131 -0.03 -9.29 8.59
N PRO A 132 -0.42 -9.75 9.80
CA PRO A 132 -0.06 -9.09 11.05
C PRO A 132 1.44 -8.87 11.18
N HIS A 133 1.85 -7.66 11.56
CA HIS A 133 3.26 -7.30 11.80
C HIS A 133 3.72 -7.59 13.24
N TYR A 134 2.85 -8.15 14.07
CA TYR A 134 3.08 -8.50 15.47
C TYR A 134 2.86 -10.01 15.69
N PRO A 135 3.40 -10.59 16.78
CA PRO A 135 3.23 -12.01 17.07
C PRO A 135 1.75 -12.38 17.24
N VAL A 136 1.32 -13.41 16.50
CA VAL A 136 0.01 -14.08 16.63
C VAL A 136 0.23 -15.58 16.83
N ASN A 137 -0.82 -16.32 17.20
CA ASN A 137 -0.72 -17.77 17.32
C ASN A 137 -0.50 -18.42 15.92
N GLY A 138 -0.04 -19.68 15.91
CA GLY A 138 0.32 -20.38 14.67
C GLY A 138 -0.86 -20.56 13.70
N ASP A 139 -2.07 -20.77 14.20
CA ASP A 139 -3.26 -20.95 13.38
C ASP A 139 -3.66 -19.63 12.70
N THR A 140 -3.65 -18.52 13.44
CA THR A 140 -3.88 -17.18 12.90
C THR A 140 -2.80 -16.81 11.88
N TRP A 141 -1.53 -17.15 12.13
CA TRP A 141 -0.45 -16.90 11.16
C TRP A 141 -0.65 -17.69 9.87
N ALA A 142 -1.00 -18.98 9.96
CA ALA A 142 -1.28 -19.80 8.79
C ALA A 142 -2.46 -19.21 7.99
N ALA A 143 -3.56 -18.88 8.66
CA ALA A 143 -4.73 -18.29 8.04
C ALA A 143 -4.44 -16.92 7.38
N ALA A 144 -3.58 -16.08 7.99
CA ALA A 144 -3.18 -14.81 7.40
C ALA A 144 -2.39 -15.00 6.09
N ASN A 145 -1.56 -16.05 6.00
CA ASN A 145 -0.80 -16.38 4.78
C ASN A 145 -1.70 -16.96 3.69
N ASP A 146 -2.66 -17.81 4.05
CA ASP A 146 -3.65 -18.34 3.11
C ASP A 146 -4.55 -17.23 2.58
N LEU A 147 -5.00 -16.31 3.44
CA LEU A 147 -5.74 -15.12 3.07
C LEU A 147 -4.92 -14.22 2.13
N LEU A 148 -3.68 -13.90 2.48
CA LEU A 148 -2.82 -13.07 1.62
C LEU A 148 -2.59 -13.70 0.24
N LEU A 149 -2.41 -15.02 0.17
CA LEU A 149 -2.30 -15.75 -1.10
C LEU A 149 -3.56 -15.56 -1.95
N GLU A 150 -4.75 -15.62 -1.35
CA GLU A 150 -6.00 -15.41 -2.07
C GLU A 150 -6.14 -13.97 -2.57
N ILE A 151 -5.83 -12.98 -1.73
CA ILE A 151 -5.82 -11.57 -2.09
C ILE A 151 -4.88 -11.31 -3.28
N MET A 152 -3.69 -11.93 -3.29
CA MET A 152 -2.74 -11.82 -4.41
C MET A 152 -3.28 -12.45 -5.71
N LYS A 153 -4.03 -13.55 -5.65
CA LYS A 153 -4.68 -14.14 -6.84
C LYS A 153 -5.78 -13.24 -7.38
N MET A 154 -6.58 -12.64 -6.50
CA MET A 154 -7.61 -11.67 -6.89
C MET A 154 -6.96 -10.45 -7.58
N SER A 155 -5.90 -9.91 -6.98
CA SER A 155 -5.13 -8.80 -7.55
C SER A 155 -4.49 -9.14 -8.91
N SER A 156 -3.93 -10.35 -9.04
CA SER A 156 -3.39 -10.85 -10.32
C SER A 156 -4.48 -10.93 -11.40
N SER A 157 -5.64 -11.49 -11.06
CA SER A 157 -6.79 -11.62 -11.98
C SER A 157 -7.30 -10.25 -12.44
N ALA A 158 -7.38 -9.28 -11.52
CA ALA A 158 -7.75 -7.90 -11.80
C ALA A 158 -6.63 -7.08 -12.47
N LYS A 159 -5.41 -7.64 -12.62
CA LYS A 159 -4.21 -6.96 -13.12
C LYS A 159 -3.92 -5.66 -12.37
N CYS A 160 -4.15 -5.65 -11.06
CA CYS A 160 -3.86 -4.54 -10.18
C CYS A 160 -2.49 -4.71 -9.47
N SER A 161 -1.93 -3.63 -8.97
CA SER A 161 -0.82 -3.67 -8.00
C SER A 161 -1.37 -3.79 -6.58
N ILE A 162 -0.56 -4.34 -5.68
CA ILE A 162 -0.89 -4.53 -4.27
C ILE A 162 0.11 -3.80 -3.39
N GLN A 163 -0.37 -3.02 -2.42
CA GLN A 163 0.45 -2.39 -1.39
C GLN A 163 0.33 -3.18 -0.09
N LEU A 164 1.47 -3.66 0.41
CA LEU A 164 1.57 -4.66 1.45
C LEU A 164 1.95 -4.08 2.81
N HIS A 165 1.15 -4.38 3.83
CA HIS A 165 1.44 -4.23 5.25
C HIS A 165 1.93 -5.55 5.84
N VAL A 166 3.20 -5.63 6.26
CA VAL A 166 3.82 -6.89 6.68
C VAL A 166 4.79 -6.68 7.85
N GLU A 167 5.20 -7.78 8.47
CA GLU A 167 6.21 -7.77 9.52
C GLU A 167 7.59 -7.32 9.04
N ASN A 168 8.40 -6.78 9.95
CA ASN A 168 9.74 -6.32 9.64
C ASN A 168 10.79 -7.39 9.95
N ASN A 169 10.88 -8.42 9.09
CA ASN A 169 11.91 -9.47 9.18
C ASN A 169 12.93 -9.41 8.01
N GLY A 170 13.19 -8.20 7.51
CA GLY A 170 14.22 -7.96 6.50
C GLY A 170 13.99 -8.70 5.18
N GLU A 171 15.06 -9.30 4.64
CA GLU A 171 15.06 -10.06 3.38
C GLU A 171 14.16 -11.30 3.44
N ALA A 172 14.04 -11.95 4.60
CA ALA A 172 13.23 -13.16 4.74
C ALA A 172 11.76 -12.90 4.41
N THR A 173 11.21 -11.76 4.87
CA THR A 173 9.86 -11.32 4.50
C THR A 173 9.74 -11.10 2.99
N CYS A 174 10.71 -10.45 2.35
CA CYS A 174 10.69 -10.23 0.90
C CYS A 174 10.69 -11.53 0.11
N ARG A 175 11.53 -12.50 0.52
CA ARG A 175 11.59 -13.81 -0.11
C ARG A 175 10.26 -14.56 0.01
N GLU A 176 9.66 -14.60 1.21
CA GLU A 176 8.37 -15.25 1.44
C GLU A 176 7.24 -14.61 0.61
N LEU A 177 7.20 -13.28 0.55
CA LEU A 177 6.23 -12.56 -0.27
C LEU A 177 6.43 -12.81 -1.76
N ALA A 178 7.67 -12.91 -2.24
CA ALA A 178 7.97 -13.27 -3.61
C ALA A 178 7.49 -14.70 -3.95
N GLU A 179 7.66 -15.66 -3.03
CA GLU A 179 7.12 -17.02 -3.18
C GLU A 179 5.58 -17.03 -3.23
N LEU A 180 4.91 -16.17 -2.45
CA LEU A 180 3.45 -16.00 -2.51
C LEU A 180 3.01 -15.38 -3.83
N CYS A 181 3.72 -14.36 -4.32
CA CYS A 181 3.47 -13.75 -5.63
C CYS A 181 3.55 -14.80 -6.75
N ASP A 182 4.59 -15.64 -6.76
CA ASP A 182 4.77 -16.71 -7.74
C ASP A 182 3.61 -17.71 -7.71
N LYS A 183 3.18 -18.13 -6.50
CA LYS A 183 2.04 -19.05 -6.31
C LYS A 183 0.72 -18.42 -6.76
N ALA A 184 0.55 -17.11 -6.56
CA ALA A 184 -0.63 -16.36 -6.99
C ALA A 184 -0.63 -16.02 -8.48
N GLY A 185 0.51 -16.16 -9.16
CA GLY A 185 0.71 -15.64 -10.51
C GLY A 185 0.72 -14.11 -10.57
N LEU A 186 0.99 -13.43 -9.46
CA LEU A 186 1.13 -11.97 -9.40
C LEU A 186 2.57 -11.59 -9.78
N PRO A 187 2.79 -10.72 -10.79
CA PRO A 187 4.13 -10.20 -11.07
C PRO A 187 4.73 -9.56 -9.81
N ARG A 188 5.94 -9.99 -9.43
CA ARG A 188 6.58 -9.55 -8.17
C ARG A 188 6.73 -8.03 -8.09
N ASP A 189 7.00 -7.37 -9.22
CA ASP A 189 7.14 -5.92 -9.35
C ASP A 189 5.82 -5.15 -9.13
N ARG A 190 4.67 -5.86 -9.08
CA ARG A 190 3.36 -5.31 -8.71
C ARG A 190 3.02 -5.46 -7.24
N ALA A 191 3.83 -6.20 -6.47
CA ALA A 191 3.73 -6.26 -5.03
C ALA A 191 4.68 -5.24 -4.40
N ILE A 192 4.10 -4.23 -3.76
CA ILE A 192 4.79 -3.09 -3.17
C ILE A 192 4.91 -3.34 -1.68
N ARG A 193 6.13 -3.62 -1.20
CA ARG A 193 6.42 -3.64 0.24
C ARG A 193 6.43 -2.21 0.75
N HIS A 194 5.38 -1.82 1.48
CA HIS A 194 5.39 -0.56 2.20
C HIS A 194 6.33 -0.64 3.41
N TYR A 195 6.82 0.53 3.87
CA TYR A 195 7.71 0.64 5.01
C TYR A 195 8.98 -0.22 4.89
N ALA A 196 9.52 -0.32 3.67
CA ALA A 196 10.70 -1.13 3.41
C ALA A 196 11.97 -0.45 3.98
N PRO A 197 12.97 -1.25 4.40
CA PRO A 197 14.29 -0.72 4.70
C PRO A 197 14.97 -0.18 3.43
N ALA A 198 16.05 0.59 3.62
CA ALA A 198 16.74 1.26 2.51
C ALA A 198 17.50 0.33 1.56
N ASP A 199 17.63 -0.96 1.88
CA ASP A 199 18.22 -1.95 0.99
C ASP A 199 17.21 -2.34 -0.11
N VAL A 200 17.45 -1.80 -1.30
CA VAL A 200 16.64 -2.06 -2.50
C VAL A 200 17.36 -2.96 -3.51
N SER A 201 18.34 -3.73 -3.05
CA SER A 201 19.05 -4.69 -3.90
C SER A 201 18.12 -5.81 -4.39
N PRO A 202 18.37 -6.39 -5.58
CA PRO A 202 17.59 -7.55 -6.06
C PRO A 202 17.62 -8.73 -5.08
N GLU A 203 18.75 -8.96 -4.41
CA GLU A 203 18.93 -10.02 -3.41
C GLU A 203 18.08 -9.79 -2.16
N PHE A 204 17.88 -8.53 -1.76
CA PHE A 204 17.05 -8.20 -0.61
C PHE A 204 15.57 -8.19 -0.95
N THR A 205 15.21 -7.57 -2.06
CA THR A 205 13.82 -7.31 -2.45
C THR A 205 13.15 -8.50 -3.12
N HIS A 206 13.92 -9.44 -3.67
CA HIS A 206 13.42 -10.60 -4.44
C HIS A 206 12.51 -10.22 -5.62
N GLY A 207 12.69 -9.00 -6.16
CA GLY A 207 11.90 -8.47 -7.28
C GLY A 207 10.62 -7.75 -6.88
N LEU A 208 10.36 -7.60 -5.57
CA LEU A 208 9.26 -6.77 -5.08
C LEU A 208 9.57 -5.29 -5.29
N ALA A 209 8.54 -4.49 -5.57
CA ALA A 209 8.63 -3.05 -5.46
C ALA A 209 8.69 -2.64 -3.97
N ALA A 210 9.28 -1.49 -3.67
CA ALA A 210 9.46 -1.01 -2.30
C ALA A 210 9.20 0.49 -2.18
N THR A 211 8.50 0.90 -1.13
CA THR A 211 8.50 2.29 -0.68
C THR A 211 9.34 2.39 0.58
N VAL A 212 10.46 3.11 0.51
CA VAL A 212 11.41 3.25 1.62
C VAL A 212 11.06 4.45 2.47
N SER A 213 10.94 4.23 3.78
CA SER A 213 10.76 5.35 4.73
C SER A 213 12.05 6.15 4.83
N VAL A 214 11.96 7.45 4.51
CA VAL A 214 13.12 8.34 4.54
C VAL A 214 13.46 8.70 5.97
N GLY A 215 14.70 8.43 6.37
CA GLY A 215 15.21 8.65 7.71
C GLY A 215 16.74 8.73 7.71
N LYS A 216 17.35 8.78 8.90
CA LYS A 216 18.81 8.82 9.01
C LYS A 216 19.43 7.57 8.37
N GLY A 217 20.31 7.77 7.39
CA GLY A 217 21.00 6.67 6.69
C GLY A 217 20.22 6.08 5.50
N SER A 218 18.97 6.50 5.25
CA SER A 218 18.17 5.91 4.18
C SER A 218 18.70 6.28 2.80
N ILE A 219 19.22 7.49 2.62
CA ILE A 219 19.79 7.96 1.35
C ILE A 219 21.06 7.17 1.03
N GLU A 220 21.96 7.01 2.00
CA GLU A 220 23.19 6.23 1.84
C GLU A 220 22.89 4.76 1.54
N GLY A 221 21.91 4.18 2.23
CA GLY A 221 21.42 2.82 1.96
C GLY A 221 20.87 2.66 0.53
N LEU A 222 20.00 3.59 0.11
CA LEU A 222 19.43 3.58 -1.24
C LEU A 222 20.52 3.71 -2.31
N VAL A 223 21.42 4.69 -2.17
CA VAL A 223 22.49 4.94 -3.16
C VAL A 223 23.45 3.75 -3.27
N SER A 224 23.71 3.05 -2.16
CA SER A 224 24.61 1.88 -2.16
C SER A 224 23.99 0.59 -2.69
N THR A 225 22.66 0.49 -2.73
CA THR A 225 21.94 -0.75 -3.09
C THR A 225 21.13 -0.63 -4.38
N VAL A 226 20.81 0.58 -4.83
CA VAL A 226 20.12 0.78 -6.10
C VAL A 226 20.99 0.26 -7.24
N THR A 227 20.46 -0.73 -7.96
CA THR A 227 21.10 -1.19 -9.19
C THR A 227 20.76 -0.18 -10.27
N LEU A 228 21.75 0.64 -10.66
CA LEU A 228 21.62 1.48 -11.84
C LEU A 228 21.61 0.56 -13.07
N THR A 229 20.42 0.21 -13.56
CA THR A 229 20.30 -0.23 -14.95
C THR A 229 20.72 0.96 -15.79
N ILE A 230 21.98 0.97 -16.26
CA ILE A 230 22.41 1.89 -17.30
C ILE A 230 21.56 1.52 -18.51
N ILE A 231 20.46 2.24 -18.70
CA ILE A 231 19.79 2.31 -19.99
C ILE A 231 20.85 2.97 -20.88
N SER A 232 21.58 2.15 -21.63
CA SER A 232 22.31 2.63 -22.80
C SER A 232 21.25 3.26 -23.69
N LEU A 233 21.12 4.58 -23.59
CA LEU A 233 20.56 5.37 -24.67
C LEU A 233 21.50 5.09 -25.83
N GLY A 234 21.08 4.23 -26.74
CA GLY A 234 21.84 3.94 -27.94
C GLY A 234 22.16 5.27 -28.61
N ASP A 235 23.45 5.49 -28.88
CA ASP A 235 23.88 6.55 -29.77
C ASP A 235 23.20 6.29 -31.12
N GLY A 236 22.16 7.06 -31.40
CA GLY A 236 21.49 7.09 -32.69
C GLY A 236 22.29 7.98 -33.62
N ASP A 237 22.99 7.35 -34.57
CA ASP A 237 23.52 7.95 -35.80
C ASP A 237 22.43 8.68 -36.62
#